data_AF-A0A8K0P175-F1
#
_entry.id   AF-A0A8K0P175-F1
#
_cell.length_a   1.000
_cell.length_b   1.000
_cell.length_c   1.000
_cell.angle_alpha   90.00
_cell.angle_beta   90.00
_cell.angle_gamma   90.00
#
_symmetry.space_group_name_H-M   'P 1'
#
loop_
_entity.id
_entity.type
_entity.pdbx_description
1 polymer ?
#
loop_
_entity_poly.entity_id
_entity_poly.type
_entity_poly.pdbx_seq_one_letter_code
_entity_poly.pdbx_strand_id
1 'polypeptide(L)'
;MLPSQSLLLDWMKILFGDCSEILQSTASSYEINLANYREFALKTAEISVTLYPWYFMPPTLHKVLIHGVSIISLKAMYEEKVKALEVEVNERETLVDVRVRQVLRKYLTDGQISLLLSGKKQVKSWTPEEMGMAFAIRYLSKRCYIYLRKQLNFPLPGISTLQRWASSIDMRQGLLKDVIHIMKVAALNLKEFEKVAVILFDEMKVEEYFLYFAADEVVGPHK
;
A
#
# COMPACT_ATOMS: atom_id res chain seq x y z
N MET A 1 -6.92 67.56 -19.92
CA MET A 1 -8.39 67.43 -19.82
C MET A 1 -8.69 66.05 -19.29
N LEU A 2 -9.35 65.94 -18.14
CA LEU A 2 -9.84 64.65 -17.65
C LEU A 2 -11.02 64.21 -18.55
N PRO A 3 -11.12 62.93 -18.95
CA PRO A 3 -12.26 62.45 -19.73
C PRO A 3 -13.56 62.65 -18.94
N SER A 4 -14.71 62.71 -19.63
CA SER A 4 -16.01 62.77 -18.95
C SER A 4 -16.16 61.56 -18.00
N GLN A 5 -16.79 61.77 -16.84
CA GLN A 5 -16.97 60.73 -15.82
C GLN A 5 -17.67 59.46 -16.36
N SER A 6 -18.53 59.60 -17.38
CA SER A 6 -19.20 58.47 -18.02
C SER A 6 -18.25 57.58 -18.82
N LEU A 7 -17.33 58.17 -19.60
CA LEU A 7 -16.35 57.42 -20.38
C LEU A 7 -15.38 56.68 -19.45
N LEU A 8 -14.90 57.34 -18.38
CA LEU A 8 -14.01 56.71 -17.40
C LEU A 8 -14.62 55.45 -16.77
N LEU A 9 -15.92 55.46 -16.47
CA LEU A 9 -16.61 54.31 -15.88
C LEU A 9 -16.73 53.12 -16.83
N ASP A 10 -16.98 53.36 -18.12
CA ASP A 10 -17.09 52.29 -19.10
C ASP A 10 -15.72 51.67 -19.44
N TRP A 11 -14.67 52.50 -19.50
CA TRP A 11 -13.30 52.02 -19.65
C TRP A 11 -12.78 51.25 -18.41
N MET A 12 -13.19 51.64 -17.19
CA MET A 12 -12.90 50.85 -15.98
C MET A 12 -13.51 49.45 -16.06
N LYS A 13 -14.77 49.33 -16.51
CA LYS A 13 -15.44 48.03 -16.62
C LYS A 13 -14.71 47.08 -17.58
N ILE A 14 -14.20 47.61 -18.69
CA ILE A 14 -13.41 46.83 -19.67
C ILE A 14 -12.12 46.32 -19.00
N LEU A 15 -11.36 47.21 -18.35
CA LEU A 15 -10.11 46.81 -17.69
C LEU A 15 -10.33 45.78 -16.57
N PHE A 16 -11.39 45.93 -15.79
CA PHE A 16 -11.77 44.95 -14.76
C PHE A 16 -12.23 43.61 -15.36
N GLY A 17 -12.93 43.65 -16.49
CA GLY A 17 -13.33 42.46 -17.26
C GLY A 17 -12.13 41.68 -17.75
N ASP A 18 -11.19 42.35 -18.43
CA ASP A 18 -9.97 41.72 -18.96
C ASP A 18 -9.12 41.08 -17.84
N CYS A 19 -8.95 41.79 -16.72
CA CYS A 19 -8.23 41.26 -15.56
C CYS A 19 -8.95 40.05 -14.95
N SER A 20 -10.28 40.04 -14.94
CA SER A 20 -11.06 38.90 -14.45
C SER A 20 -10.87 37.67 -15.33
N GLU A 21 -10.86 37.80 -16.66
CA GLU A 21 -10.62 36.67 -17.57
C GLU A 21 -9.19 36.10 -17.44
N ILE A 22 -8.19 36.96 -17.27
CA ILE A 22 -6.81 36.56 -17.00
C ILE A 22 -6.69 35.78 -15.68
N LEU A 23 -7.36 36.24 -14.63
CA LEU A 23 -7.33 35.56 -13.34
C LEU A 23 -8.09 34.23 -13.37
N GLN A 24 -9.23 34.18 -14.06
CA GLN A 24 -9.99 32.94 -14.21
C GLN A 24 -9.23 31.89 -15.03
N SER A 25 -8.57 32.30 -16.11
CA SER A 25 -7.75 31.39 -16.93
C SER A 25 -6.52 30.89 -16.17
N THR A 26 -5.86 31.73 -15.37
CA THR A 26 -4.72 31.32 -14.54
C THR A 26 -5.09 30.48 -13.31
N ALA A 27 -6.29 30.67 -12.78
CA ALA A 27 -6.86 29.80 -11.75
C ALA A 27 -7.41 28.48 -12.31
N SER A 28 -7.64 28.42 -13.62
CA SER A 28 -8.04 27.19 -14.28
C SER A 28 -6.88 26.19 -14.29
N SER A 29 -7.18 24.92 -14.12
CA SER A 29 -6.20 23.82 -14.19
C SER A 29 -5.90 23.37 -15.63
N TYR A 30 -6.22 24.21 -16.62
CA TYR A 30 -6.00 23.93 -18.04
C TYR A 30 -4.71 24.56 -18.55
N GLU A 31 -4.15 23.99 -19.62
CA GLU A 31 -2.99 24.57 -20.29
C GLU A 31 -3.35 25.91 -20.95
N ILE A 32 -2.63 26.95 -20.57
CA ILE A 32 -2.81 28.30 -21.09
C ILE A 32 -1.92 28.47 -22.32
N ASN A 33 -2.51 28.86 -23.44
CA ASN A 33 -1.74 29.26 -24.60
C ASN A 33 -0.95 30.55 -24.28
N LEU A 34 0.36 30.41 -24.11
CA LEU A 34 1.26 31.49 -23.72
C LEU A 34 1.29 32.64 -24.73
N ALA A 35 1.12 32.37 -26.03
CA ALA A 35 1.11 33.41 -27.05
C ALA A 35 -0.14 34.29 -26.93
N ASN A 36 -1.31 33.65 -26.83
CA ASN A 36 -2.59 34.36 -26.66
C ASN A 36 -2.64 35.13 -25.34
N TYR A 37 -2.17 34.51 -24.26
CA TYR A 37 -2.07 35.16 -22.95
C TYR A 37 -1.17 36.40 -23.00
N ARG A 38 -0.01 36.29 -23.65
CA ARG A 38 0.94 37.40 -23.79
C ARG A 38 0.34 38.57 -24.56
N GLU A 39 -0.28 38.29 -25.70
CA GLU A 39 -0.90 39.32 -26.54
C GLU A 39 -2.04 40.02 -25.79
N PHE A 40 -2.92 39.25 -25.15
CA PHE A 40 -4.02 39.78 -24.35
C PHE A 40 -3.53 40.63 -23.17
N ALA A 41 -2.58 40.10 -22.39
CA ALA A 41 -2.03 40.78 -21.22
C ALA A 41 -1.29 42.08 -21.56
N LEU A 42 -0.53 42.11 -22.67
CA LEU A 42 0.14 43.32 -23.15
C LEU A 42 -0.86 44.37 -23.61
N LYS A 43 -1.90 43.96 -24.36
CA LYS A 43 -2.98 44.87 -24.78
C LYS A 43 -3.70 45.48 -23.57
N THR A 44 -4.00 44.69 -22.55
CA THR A 44 -4.59 45.17 -21.29
C THR A 44 -3.64 46.12 -20.56
N ALA A 45 -2.33 45.85 -20.56
CA ALA A 45 -1.33 46.73 -19.97
C ALA A 45 -1.25 48.08 -20.70
N GLU A 46 -1.25 48.10 -22.04
CA GLU A 46 -1.27 49.32 -22.85
C GLU A 46 -2.51 50.17 -22.58
N ILE A 47 -3.68 49.53 -22.51
CA ILE A 47 -4.96 50.19 -22.17
C ILE A 47 -4.86 50.84 -20.78
N SER A 48 -4.30 50.14 -19.80
CA SER A 48 -4.17 50.66 -18.43
C SER A 48 -3.28 51.91 -18.34
N VAL A 49 -2.17 51.94 -19.07
CA VAL A 49 -1.24 53.08 -19.12
C VAL A 49 -1.86 54.25 -19.88
N THR A 50 -2.60 53.97 -20.95
CA THR A 50 -3.25 55.00 -21.77
C THR A 50 -4.40 55.69 -21.05
N LEU A 51 -5.23 54.92 -20.33
CA LEU A 51 -6.40 55.44 -19.61
C LEU A 51 -6.03 56.16 -18.31
N TYR A 52 -4.97 55.70 -17.64
CA TYR A 52 -4.53 56.27 -16.36
C TYR A 52 -3.04 56.62 -16.36
N PRO A 53 -2.56 57.56 -17.21
CA PRO A 53 -1.15 57.94 -17.23
C PRO A 53 -0.65 58.53 -15.91
N TRP A 54 -1.56 59.06 -15.11
CA TRP A 54 -1.31 59.68 -13.80
C TRP A 54 -1.32 58.66 -12.64
N TYR A 55 -1.68 57.40 -12.88
CA TYR A 55 -1.74 56.36 -11.87
C TYR A 55 -0.71 55.27 -12.16
N PHE A 56 0.15 55.00 -11.19
CA PHE A 56 1.13 53.93 -11.32
C PHE A 56 0.43 52.56 -11.24
N MET A 57 0.73 51.68 -12.18
CA MET A 57 0.17 50.32 -12.22
C MET A 57 0.48 49.59 -10.89
N PRO A 58 -0.52 49.02 -10.21
CA PRO A 58 -0.29 48.28 -8.98
C PRO A 58 0.71 47.13 -9.20
N PRO A 59 1.63 46.87 -8.26
CA PRO A 59 2.66 45.84 -8.43
C PRO A 59 2.13 44.44 -8.72
N THR A 60 0.94 44.10 -8.21
CA THR A 60 0.26 42.83 -8.49
C THR A 60 -0.19 42.73 -9.94
N LEU A 61 -0.81 43.79 -10.46
CA LEU A 61 -1.25 43.87 -11.85
C LEU A 61 -0.05 43.83 -12.80
N HIS A 62 1.03 44.54 -12.47
CA HIS A 62 2.28 44.49 -13.23
C HIS A 62 2.88 43.08 -13.31
N LYS A 63 2.93 42.36 -12.19
CA LYS A 63 3.42 40.97 -12.16
C LYS A 63 2.57 40.03 -13.01
N VAL A 64 1.25 40.19 -13.02
CA VAL A 64 0.33 39.35 -13.80
C VAL A 64 0.42 39.66 -15.29
N LEU A 65 0.41 40.93 -15.68
CA LEU A 65 0.38 41.32 -17.09
C LEU A 65 1.75 41.22 -17.78
N ILE A 66 2.83 41.63 -17.09
CA ILE A 66 4.17 41.68 -17.67
C ILE A 66 4.95 40.41 -17.39
N HIS A 67 4.98 39.96 -16.13
CA HIS A 67 5.74 38.76 -15.73
C HIS A 67 4.93 37.46 -15.78
N GLY A 68 3.61 37.53 -16.03
CA GLY A 68 2.73 36.37 -15.98
C GLY A 68 3.14 35.25 -16.95
N VAL A 69 3.55 35.61 -18.17
CA VAL A 69 4.03 34.63 -19.17
C VAL A 69 5.23 33.85 -18.65
N SER A 70 6.22 34.55 -18.07
CA SER A 70 7.41 33.92 -17.50
C SER A 70 7.07 33.04 -16.31
N ILE A 71 6.15 33.48 -15.45
CA ILE A 71 5.70 32.73 -14.27
C ILE A 71 4.96 31.45 -14.70
N ILE A 72 4.05 31.53 -15.67
CA ILE A 72 3.29 30.37 -16.17
C ILE A 72 4.24 29.37 -16.85
N SER A 73 5.17 29.85 -17.68
CA SER A 73 6.16 29.00 -18.36
C SER A 73 7.06 28.29 -17.35
N LEU A 74 7.54 29.02 -16.34
CA LEU A 74 8.37 28.48 -15.27
C LEU A 74 7.61 27.43 -14.46
N LYS A 75 6.35 27.69 -14.10
CA LYS A 75 5.48 26.72 -13.42
C LYS A 75 5.34 25.42 -14.22
N ALA A 76 5.04 25.50 -15.52
CA ALA A 76 4.90 24.32 -16.38
C ALA A 76 6.19 23.48 -16.41
N MET A 77 7.36 24.13 -16.52
CA MET A 77 8.66 23.44 -16.46
C MET A 77 8.90 22.75 -15.10
N TYR A 78 8.51 23.38 -13.99
CA TYR A 78 8.64 22.77 -12.66
C TYR A 78 7.70 21.56 -12.52
N GLU A 79 6.46 21.64 -13.02
CA GLU A 79 5.52 20.52 -13.00
C GLU A 79 6.03 19.31 -13.80
N GLU A 80 6.65 19.55 -14.95
CA GLU A 80 7.27 18.47 -15.75
C GLU A 80 8.44 17.81 -14.99
N LYS A 81 9.30 18.62 -14.36
CA LYS A 81 10.40 18.11 -13.52
C LYS A 81 9.90 17.31 -12.33
N VAL A 82 8.82 17.75 -11.67
CA VAL A 82 8.21 17.02 -10.56
C VAL A 82 7.72 15.66 -11.03
N LYS A 83 7.00 15.59 -12.15
CA LYS A 83 6.55 14.31 -12.73
C LYS A 83 7.72 13.38 -13.06
N ALA A 84 8.79 13.91 -13.66
CA ALA A 84 9.99 13.12 -13.97
C ALA A 84 10.67 12.57 -12.70
N LEU A 85 10.76 13.38 -11.64
CA LEU A 85 11.30 12.97 -10.35
C LEU A 85 10.42 11.93 -9.65
N GLU A 86 9.09 12.05 -9.72
CA GLU A 86 8.16 11.07 -9.17
C GLU A 86 8.35 9.69 -9.81
N VAL A 87 8.57 9.65 -11.14
CA VAL A 87 8.89 8.41 -11.86
C VAL A 87 10.21 7.82 -11.37
N GLU A 88 11.26 8.63 -11.25
CA GLU A 88 12.58 8.16 -10.79
C GLU A 88 12.52 7.62 -9.35
N VAL A 89 11.76 8.28 -8.47
CA VAL A 89 11.56 7.81 -7.09
C VAL A 89 10.85 6.45 -7.08
N ASN A 90 9.78 6.29 -7.86
CA ASN A 90 9.06 5.02 -7.94
C ASN A 90 9.95 3.89 -8.50
N GLU A 91 10.77 4.16 -9.52
CA GLU A 91 11.74 3.19 -10.02
C GLU A 91 12.76 2.78 -8.94
N ARG A 92 13.29 3.74 -8.19
CA ARG A 92 14.22 3.47 -7.07
C ARG A 92 13.55 2.66 -5.96
N GLU A 93 12.30 2.95 -5.61
CA GLU A 93 11.54 2.16 -4.62
C GLU A 93 11.39 0.70 -5.07
N THR A 94 11.04 0.46 -6.34
CA THR A 94 10.94 -0.92 -6.86
C THR A 94 12.28 -1.67 -6.81
N LEU A 95 13.39 -0.99 -7.09
CA LEU A 95 14.73 -1.59 -7.02
C LEU A 95 15.12 -1.96 -5.58
N VAL A 96 14.79 -1.11 -4.62
CA VAL A 96 15.00 -1.40 -3.19
C VAL A 96 14.18 -2.62 -2.78
N ASP A 97 12.91 -2.70 -3.18
CA ASP A 97 12.04 -3.85 -2.91
C ASP A 97 12.61 -5.16 -3.48
N VAL A 98 13.13 -5.13 -4.71
CA VAL A 98 13.80 -6.29 -5.32
C VAL A 98 15.03 -6.70 -4.51
N ARG A 99 15.85 -5.73 -4.10
CA ARG A 99 17.06 -6.01 -3.31
C ARG A 99 16.73 -6.57 -1.94
N VAL A 100 15.74 -6.02 -1.25
CA VAL A 100 15.27 -6.49 0.06
C VAL A 100 14.75 -7.92 -0.04
N ARG A 101 13.94 -8.23 -1.07
CA ARG A 101 13.48 -9.61 -1.33
C ARG A 101 14.65 -10.56 -1.51
N GLN A 102 15.68 -10.18 -2.25
CA GLN A 102 16.85 -11.03 -2.49
C GLN A 102 17.61 -11.38 -1.21
N VAL A 103 17.73 -10.44 -0.27
CA VAL A 103 18.41 -10.67 1.02
C VAL A 103 17.56 -11.52 1.96
N LEU A 104 16.28 -11.19 2.09
CA LEU A 104 15.38 -11.84 3.06
C LEU A 104 14.96 -13.26 2.67
N ARG A 105 15.00 -13.60 1.37
CA ARG A 105 14.69 -14.95 0.86
C ARG A 105 15.52 -16.08 1.47
N LYS A 106 16.66 -15.76 2.07
CA LYS A 106 17.50 -16.76 2.79
C LYS A 106 16.90 -17.19 4.13
N TYR A 107 16.03 -16.37 4.71
CA TYR A 107 15.53 -16.55 6.09
C TYR A 107 14.02 -16.65 6.17
N LEU A 108 13.30 -16.05 5.22
CA LEU A 108 11.86 -15.93 5.21
C LEU A 108 11.28 -16.42 3.89
N THR A 109 10.03 -16.88 3.93
CA THR A 109 9.26 -17.27 2.75
C THR A 109 8.78 -16.05 1.98
N ASP A 110 8.47 -16.22 0.68
CA ASP A 110 7.95 -15.12 -0.15
C ASP A 110 6.63 -14.55 0.40
N GLY A 111 5.79 -15.38 1.04
CA GLY A 111 4.57 -14.94 1.72
C GLY A 111 4.85 -14.02 2.91
N GLN A 112 5.80 -14.38 3.76
CA GLN A 112 6.26 -13.56 4.88
C GLN A 112 6.91 -12.25 4.44
N ILE A 113 7.74 -12.29 3.39
CA ILE A 113 8.38 -11.08 2.83
C ILE A 113 7.32 -10.13 2.27
N SER A 114 6.31 -10.67 1.57
CA SER A 114 5.20 -9.85 1.06
C SER A 114 4.39 -9.19 2.17
N LEU A 115 4.26 -9.84 3.34
CA LEU A 115 3.61 -9.27 4.52
C LEU A 115 4.40 -8.07 5.06
N LEU A 116 5.72 -8.22 5.16
CA LEU A 116 6.61 -7.17 5.65
C LEU A 116 6.59 -5.95 4.72
N LEU A 117 6.69 -6.17 3.41
CA LEU A 117 6.72 -5.09 2.41
C LEU A 117 5.36 -4.40 2.24
N SER A 118 4.25 -5.14 2.35
CA SER A 118 2.91 -4.56 2.16
C SER A 118 2.39 -3.75 3.35
N GLY A 119 3.06 -3.78 4.51
CA GLY A 119 2.60 -3.12 5.74
C GLY A 119 1.26 -3.67 6.27
N LYS A 120 0.76 -4.78 5.72
CA LYS A 120 -0.51 -5.37 6.13
C LYS A 120 -0.36 -6.11 7.45
N LYS A 121 -1.41 -6.10 8.27
CA LYS A 121 -1.43 -6.82 9.55
C LYS A 121 -1.54 -8.34 9.39
N GLN A 122 -2.02 -8.83 8.24
CA GLN A 122 -2.27 -10.25 8.00
C GLN A 122 -2.07 -10.64 6.52
N VAL A 123 -1.61 -11.87 6.31
CA VAL A 123 -1.53 -12.53 4.99
C VAL A 123 -2.93 -13.02 4.61
N LYS A 124 -3.28 -12.96 3.31
CA LYS A 124 -4.58 -13.44 2.79
C LYS A 124 -4.76 -14.96 2.97
N SER A 125 -3.70 -15.74 2.78
CA SER A 125 -3.68 -17.19 3.01
C SER A 125 -2.26 -17.61 3.37
N TRP A 126 -2.10 -18.39 4.44
CA TRP A 126 -0.82 -19.00 4.81
C TRP A 126 -0.61 -20.27 4.00
N THR A 127 0.62 -20.52 3.57
CA THR A 127 0.97 -21.76 2.87
C THR A 127 1.13 -22.92 3.87
N PRO A 128 0.93 -24.18 3.46
CA PRO A 128 1.14 -25.34 4.34
C PRO A 128 2.56 -25.41 4.92
N GLU A 129 3.57 -24.96 4.18
CA GLU A 129 4.98 -24.91 4.62
C GLU A 129 5.18 -23.91 5.78
N GLU A 130 4.64 -22.68 5.62
CA GLU A 130 4.67 -21.65 6.67
C GLU A 130 3.91 -22.10 7.92
N MET A 131 2.78 -22.78 7.73
CA MET A 131 2.00 -23.36 8.82
C MET A 131 2.77 -24.48 9.53
N GLY A 132 3.45 -25.35 8.78
CA GLY A 132 4.31 -26.40 9.33
C GLY A 132 5.44 -25.83 10.20
N MET A 133 6.13 -24.80 9.70
CA MET A 133 7.15 -24.08 10.48
C MET A 133 6.56 -23.46 11.75
N ALA A 134 5.39 -22.81 11.65
CA ALA A 134 4.72 -22.21 12.80
C ALA A 134 4.30 -23.26 13.85
N PHE A 135 3.80 -24.42 13.42
CA PHE A 135 3.50 -25.55 14.30
C PHE A 135 4.76 -26.09 14.97
N ALA A 136 5.87 -26.24 14.24
CA ALA A 136 7.14 -26.70 14.79
C ALA A 136 7.67 -25.75 15.88
N ILE A 137 7.69 -24.43 15.63
CA ILE A 137 8.13 -23.43 16.61
C ILE A 137 7.22 -23.45 17.85
N ARG A 138 5.90 -23.57 17.65
CA ARG A 138 4.93 -23.63 18.74
C ARG A 138 5.05 -24.92 19.56
N TYR A 139 5.31 -26.05 18.91
CA TYR A 139 5.56 -27.34 19.54
C TYR A 139 6.80 -27.27 20.43
N LEU A 140 7.90 -26.71 19.91
CA LEU A 140 9.13 -26.50 20.67
C LEU A 140 8.90 -25.63 21.91
N SER A 141 8.21 -24.49 21.77
CA SER A 141 7.83 -23.67 22.92
C SER A 141 6.70 -22.69 22.63
N LYS A 142 5.60 -22.83 23.40
CA LYS A 142 4.46 -21.91 23.36
C LYS A 142 4.86 -20.48 23.73
N ARG A 143 5.71 -20.32 24.75
CA ARG A 143 6.16 -18.99 25.23
C ARG A 143 7.05 -18.32 24.21
N CYS A 144 7.97 -19.07 23.60
CA CYS A 144 8.84 -18.58 22.53
C CYS A 144 8.00 -18.09 21.34
N TYR A 145 7.04 -18.88 20.87
CA TYR A 145 6.16 -18.48 19.77
C TYR A 145 5.44 -17.15 20.04
N ILE A 146 4.87 -16.99 21.23
CA ILE A 146 4.18 -15.74 21.62
C ILE A 146 5.15 -14.57 21.67
N TYR A 147 6.35 -14.77 22.21
CA TYR A 147 7.39 -13.75 22.29
C TYR A 147 7.86 -13.29 20.90
N LEU A 148 8.21 -14.23 20.03
CA LEU A 148 8.62 -13.96 18.64
C LEU A 148 7.57 -13.13 17.90
N ARG A 149 6.28 -13.49 18.06
CA ARG A 149 5.20 -12.81 17.35
C ARG A 149 4.82 -11.46 17.94
N LYS A 150 4.71 -11.35 19.28
CA LYS A 150 4.18 -10.14 19.94
C LYS A 150 5.25 -9.11 20.26
N GLN A 151 6.46 -9.55 20.62
CA GLN A 151 7.55 -8.67 21.06
C GLN A 151 8.53 -8.40 19.92
N LEU A 152 8.90 -9.44 19.15
CA LEU A 152 9.84 -9.29 18.03
C LEU A 152 9.15 -9.04 16.67
N ASN A 153 7.82 -8.97 16.63
CA ASN A 153 7.03 -8.75 15.42
C ASN A 153 7.39 -9.69 14.25
N PHE A 154 7.80 -10.92 14.56
CA PHE A 154 8.13 -11.90 13.53
C PHE A 154 6.86 -12.28 12.72
N PRO A 155 6.95 -12.43 11.38
CA PRO A 155 5.79 -12.66 10.51
C PRO A 155 5.22 -14.09 10.66
N LEU A 156 4.53 -14.34 11.78
CA LEU A 156 3.93 -15.62 12.14
C LEU A 156 2.40 -15.56 12.19
N PRO A 157 1.71 -16.68 11.90
CA PRO A 157 0.26 -16.76 11.98
C PRO A 157 -0.26 -16.48 13.40
N GLY A 158 -1.48 -15.96 13.46
CA GLY A 158 -2.18 -15.77 14.73
C GLY A 158 -2.44 -17.10 15.43
N ILE A 159 -2.59 -17.07 16.75
CA ILE A 159 -2.90 -18.29 17.53
C ILE A 159 -4.24 -18.89 17.09
N SER A 160 -5.24 -18.04 16.85
CA SER A 160 -6.55 -18.45 16.30
C SER A 160 -6.43 -19.04 14.90
N THR A 161 -5.54 -18.50 14.07
CA THR A 161 -5.24 -19.05 12.74
C THR A 161 -4.64 -20.45 12.85
N LEU A 162 -3.66 -20.65 13.73
CA LEU A 162 -3.08 -21.97 13.99
C LEU A 162 -4.12 -22.96 14.50
N GLN A 163 -4.99 -22.54 15.42
CA GLN A 163 -6.06 -23.40 15.94
C GLN A 163 -7.06 -23.79 14.84
N ARG A 164 -7.42 -22.85 13.97
CA ARG A 164 -8.31 -23.12 12.82
C ARG A 164 -7.70 -24.12 11.84
N TRP A 165 -6.40 -24.01 11.60
CA TRP A 165 -5.68 -24.98 10.77
C TRP A 165 -5.51 -26.32 11.48
N ALA A 166 -5.30 -26.34 12.80
CA ALA A 166 -5.24 -27.60 13.54
C ALA A 166 -6.60 -28.31 13.54
N SER A 167 -7.71 -27.58 13.60
CA SER A 167 -9.06 -28.15 13.56
C SER A 167 -9.44 -28.74 12.20
N SER A 168 -8.70 -28.45 11.13
CA SER A 168 -8.96 -29.09 9.83
C SER A 168 -8.32 -30.47 9.69
N ILE A 169 -7.46 -30.88 10.63
CA ILE A 169 -6.85 -32.21 10.63
C ILE A 169 -7.82 -33.16 11.34
N ASP A 170 -8.20 -34.24 10.65
CA ASP A 170 -9.10 -35.24 11.19
C ASP A 170 -8.35 -36.18 12.15
N MET A 171 -8.69 -36.09 13.44
CA MET A 171 -8.13 -36.90 14.52
C MET A 171 -9.20 -37.80 15.17
N ARG A 172 -10.27 -38.13 14.43
CA ARG A 172 -11.32 -39.07 14.88
C ARG A 172 -10.74 -40.46 15.16
N GLN A 173 -11.48 -41.23 15.96
CA GLN A 173 -11.14 -42.61 16.31
C GLN A 173 -10.94 -43.49 15.06
N GLY A 174 -9.99 -44.44 15.15
CA GLY A 174 -9.64 -45.35 14.08
C GLY A 174 -8.31 -44.98 13.42
N LEU A 175 -8.20 -45.21 12.11
CA LEU A 175 -6.96 -44.98 11.38
C LEU A 175 -6.77 -43.48 11.09
N LEU A 176 -5.66 -42.90 11.56
CA LEU A 176 -5.29 -41.51 11.32
C LEU A 176 -4.84 -41.28 9.86
N LYS A 177 -5.81 -41.14 8.95
CA LYS A 177 -5.58 -41.05 7.49
C LYS A 177 -4.70 -39.86 7.10
N ASP A 178 -4.93 -38.69 7.71
CA ASP A 178 -4.18 -37.48 7.40
C ASP A 178 -2.69 -37.63 7.78
N VAL A 179 -2.43 -38.28 8.92
CA VAL A 179 -1.06 -38.58 9.38
C VAL A 179 -0.39 -39.55 8.43
N ILE A 180 -1.09 -40.62 8.02
CA ILE A 180 -0.56 -41.59 7.04
C ILE A 180 -0.28 -40.93 5.69
N HIS A 181 -1.13 -40.02 5.25
CA HIS A 181 -0.90 -39.27 4.01
C HIS A 181 0.37 -38.42 4.10
N ILE A 182 0.57 -37.71 5.21
CA ILE A 182 1.79 -36.94 5.48
C ILE A 182 3.02 -37.87 5.51
N MET A 183 2.93 -39.01 6.20
CA MET A 183 4.01 -40.00 6.26
C MET A 183 4.33 -40.59 4.88
N LYS A 184 3.32 -40.82 4.04
CA LYS A 184 3.52 -41.29 2.65
C LYS A 184 4.34 -40.30 1.83
N VAL A 185 4.06 -39.00 1.97
CA VAL A 185 4.85 -37.95 1.31
C VAL A 185 6.29 -37.95 1.84
N ALA A 186 6.50 -38.06 3.15
CA ALA A 186 7.84 -38.14 3.74
C ALA A 186 8.61 -39.40 3.27
N ALA A 187 7.91 -40.52 3.12
CA ALA A 187 8.49 -41.79 2.69
C ALA A 187 8.92 -41.82 1.21
N LEU A 188 8.52 -40.85 0.37
CA LEU A 188 8.98 -40.74 -1.02
C LEU A 188 10.50 -40.54 -1.11
N ASN A 189 11.10 -39.87 -0.11
CA ASN A 189 12.53 -39.58 -0.06
C ASN A 189 13.36 -40.70 0.59
N LEU A 190 12.71 -41.76 1.08
CA LEU A 190 13.36 -42.88 1.75
C LEU A 190 13.68 -44.02 0.78
N LYS A 191 14.79 -44.71 1.02
CA LYS A 191 15.17 -45.93 0.28
C LYS A 191 14.29 -47.11 0.69
N GLU A 192 14.22 -48.16 -0.13
CA GLU A 192 13.38 -49.35 0.10
C GLU A 192 13.55 -49.93 1.51
N PHE A 193 14.81 -50.06 1.98
CA PHE A 193 15.12 -50.62 3.28
C PHE A 193 14.73 -49.70 4.46
N GLU A 194 14.70 -48.38 4.24
CA GLU A 194 14.32 -47.39 5.27
C GLU A 194 12.80 -47.32 5.46
N LYS A 195 12.03 -47.88 4.52
CA LYS A 195 10.56 -47.97 4.61
C LYS A 195 10.09 -49.14 5.48
N VAL A 196 10.99 -50.05 5.85
CA VAL A 196 10.67 -51.18 6.73
C VAL A 196 10.42 -50.64 8.14
N ALA A 197 9.20 -50.78 8.63
CA ALA A 197 8.79 -50.32 9.95
C ALA A 197 8.04 -51.43 10.70
N VAL A 198 8.15 -51.42 12.02
CA VAL A 198 7.38 -52.29 12.92
C VAL A 198 6.27 -51.46 13.55
N ILE A 199 5.05 -52.00 13.54
CA ILE A 199 3.90 -51.39 14.22
C ILE A 199 3.89 -51.91 15.65
N LEU A 200 4.11 -51.01 16.61
CA LEU A 200 4.00 -51.27 18.04
C LEU A 200 2.79 -50.52 18.58
N PHE A 201 1.96 -51.19 19.36
CA PHE A 201 0.80 -50.61 20.02
C PHE A 201 0.68 -51.16 21.44
N ASP A 202 0.24 -50.29 22.35
CA ASP A 202 -0.06 -50.60 23.74
C ASP A 202 -1.23 -49.71 24.18
N GLU A 203 -1.97 -50.14 25.19
CA GLU A 203 -3.13 -49.42 25.71
C GLU A 203 -2.71 -48.58 26.92
N MET A 204 -3.09 -47.30 26.93
CA MET A 204 -2.86 -46.41 28.07
C MET A 204 -4.17 -46.21 28.84
N LYS A 205 -4.11 -46.38 30.16
CA LYS A 205 -5.23 -46.03 31.03
C LYS A 205 -5.45 -44.52 31.00
N VAL A 206 -6.66 -44.10 30.62
CA VAL A 206 -7.13 -42.71 30.66
C VAL A 206 -8.17 -42.53 31.76
N GLU A 207 -8.48 -41.28 32.13
CA GLU A 207 -9.53 -41.00 33.11
C GLU A 207 -10.93 -41.24 32.51
N GLU A 208 -11.83 -41.80 33.31
CA GLU A 208 -13.21 -42.09 32.91
C GLU A 208 -14.11 -40.86 33.09
N TYR A 209 -14.33 -40.10 32.01
CA TYR A 209 -15.29 -39.00 32.00
C TYR A 209 -15.94 -38.82 30.63
N PHE A 210 -17.11 -38.17 30.61
CA PHE A 210 -17.80 -37.81 29.37
C PHE A 210 -17.23 -36.50 28.81
N LEU A 211 -16.98 -36.49 27.50
CA LEU A 211 -16.57 -35.30 26.74
C LEU A 211 -17.66 -34.93 25.75
N TYR A 212 -17.95 -33.63 25.68
CA TYR A 212 -18.83 -33.05 24.66
C TYR A 212 -18.00 -32.29 23.63
N PHE A 213 -18.11 -32.68 22.37
CA PHE A 213 -17.48 -31.97 21.26
C PHE A 213 -18.46 -30.98 20.62
N ALA A 214 -17.93 -29.92 20.02
CA ALA A 214 -18.73 -28.90 19.31
C ALA A 214 -19.49 -29.43 18.08
N ALA A 215 -19.28 -30.70 17.69
CA ALA A 215 -19.99 -31.39 16.63
C ALA A 215 -21.22 -32.18 17.12
N ASP A 216 -21.71 -31.88 18.33
CA ASP A 216 -22.79 -32.59 19.02
C ASP A 216 -22.52 -34.09 19.23
N GLU A 217 -21.24 -34.44 19.35
CA GLU A 217 -20.77 -35.79 19.62
C GLU A 217 -20.41 -35.93 21.12
N VAL A 218 -21.01 -36.92 21.79
CA VAL A 218 -20.66 -37.32 23.16
C VAL A 218 -19.69 -38.49 23.09
N VAL A 219 -18.53 -38.36 23.75
CA VAL A 219 -17.47 -39.37 23.76
C VAL A 219 -17.22 -39.85 25.18
N GLY A 220 -17.04 -41.16 25.32
CA GLY A 220 -16.78 -41.83 26.60
C GLY A 220 -18.04 -42.23 27.39
N PRO A 221 -17.85 -42.71 28.63
CA PRO A 221 -16.56 -42.99 29.25
C PRO A 221 -15.90 -44.20 28.59
N HIS A 222 -14.59 -44.14 28.41
CA HIS A 222 -13.78 -45.26 27.94
C HIS A 222 -13.15 -45.94 29.16
N LYS A 223 -13.27 -47.26 29.25
CA LYS A 223 -12.70 -48.09 30.34
C LYS A 223 -11.24 -48.39 30.12
#